data_AF-A0A401SMU4-F1
#
_entry.id   AF-A0A401SMU4-F1
#
_cell.length_a   1.000
_cell.length_b   1.000
_cell.length_c   1.000
_cell.angle_alpha   90.00
_cell.angle_beta   90.00
_cell.angle_gamma   90.00
#
_symmetry.space_group_name_H-M   'P 1'
#
loop_
_entity.id
_entity.type
_entity.pdbx_description
1 polymer ?
#
loop_
_entity_poly.entity_id
_entity_poly.type
_entity_poly.pdbx_seq_one_letter_code
_entity_poly.pdbx_strand_id
1 'polypeptide(L)'
;MQYDMVKSTICTILKNKEALKAVDVTKGVNILTKQRPKLLDKIEKLLLVWINQKELAGDSVDKTIICKKALHIHRDLLATPLSTSTASIEEFKASRGWFDKFRRRTGIHSVIRHGETASSDKKAAEDFVKKFNKFVEDEGYLSHQAFNCDETGLFWKKMPKNVQMHYRATNQWRTG
;
A
#
# COMPACT_ATOMS: atom_id res chain seq x y z
N MET A 1 18.91 37.20 -20.45
CA MET A 1 19.19 35.99 -19.64
C MET A 1 17.89 35.23 -19.47
N GLN A 2 17.70 34.13 -20.19
CA GLN A 2 16.36 33.57 -20.45
C GLN A 2 15.86 32.56 -19.41
N TYR A 3 16.63 32.26 -18.36
CA TYR A 3 16.17 31.41 -17.26
C TYR A 3 16.71 31.94 -15.93
N ASP A 4 15.81 32.39 -15.05
CA ASP A 4 16.10 32.83 -13.68
C ASP A 4 16.38 31.62 -12.77
N MET A 5 17.44 30.89 -13.08
CA MET A 5 17.86 29.72 -12.32
C MET A 5 19.20 29.96 -11.66
N VAL A 6 19.30 29.62 -10.37
CA VAL A 6 20.56 29.69 -9.62
C VAL A 6 21.61 28.82 -10.31
N LYS A 7 22.85 29.31 -10.42
CA LYS A 7 23.96 28.60 -11.08
C LYS A 7 24.16 27.17 -10.55
N SER A 8 23.92 26.95 -9.26
CA SER A 8 23.98 25.62 -8.62
C SER A 8 22.97 24.65 -9.22
N THR A 9 21.77 25.10 -9.54
CA THR A 9 20.72 24.32 -10.22
C THR A 9 21.16 23.94 -11.63
N ILE A 10 21.71 24.89 -12.39
CA ILE A 10 22.23 24.65 -13.74
C ILE A 10 23.34 23.59 -13.71
N CYS A 11 24.31 23.73 -12.80
CA CYS A 11 25.40 22.76 -12.64
C CYS A 11 24.88 21.37 -12.27
N THR A 12 23.84 21.28 -11.46
CA THR A 12 23.25 20.00 -11.03
C THR A 12 22.53 19.32 -12.19
N ILE A 13 21.78 20.08 -12.98
CA ILE A 13 21.10 19.58 -14.18
C ILE A 13 22.12 19.08 -15.21
N LEU A 14 23.20 19.85 -15.45
CA LEU A 14 24.25 19.44 -16.38
C LEU A 14 24.97 18.16 -15.93
N LYS A 15 25.26 18.03 -14.63
CA LYS A 15 25.87 16.82 -14.05
C LYS A 15 24.99 15.58 -14.20
N ASN A 16 23.67 15.75 -14.10
CA ASN A 16 22.71 14.64 -14.14
C ASN A 16 22.06 14.44 -15.52
N LYS A 17 22.49 15.17 -16.57
CA LYS A 17 21.76 15.21 -17.86
C LYS A 17 21.64 13.83 -18.53
N GLU A 18 22.67 13.01 -18.47
CA GLU A 18 22.66 11.68 -19.09
C GLU A 18 21.73 10.72 -18.33
N ALA A 19 21.68 10.82 -16.99
CA ALA A 19 20.73 10.10 -16.18
C ALA A 19 19.27 10.56 -16.43
N LEU A 20 19.04 11.84 -16.71
CA LEU A 20 17.72 12.37 -17.06
C LEU A 20 17.26 11.91 -18.45
N LYS A 21 18.18 11.79 -19.41
CA LYS A 21 17.87 11.30 -20.78
C LYS A 21 17.55 9.81 -20.83
N ALA A 22 18.11 9.02 -19.93
CA ALA A 22 17.88 7.58 -19.86
C ALA A 22 16.53 7.19 -19.21
N VAL A 23 15.75 8.17 -18.71
CA VAL A 23 14.47 7.90 -18.04
C VAL A 23 13.32 8.07 -19.02
N ASP A 24 12.46 7.04 -19.08
CA ASP A 24 11.24 7.00 -19.88
C ASP A 24 10.27 8.13 -19.47
N VAL A 25 9.87 8.96 -20.45
CA VAL A 25 9.08 10.19 -20.31
C VAL A 25 7.65 9.93 -19.79
N THR A 26 7.21 8.66 -19.81
CA THR A 26 5.89 8.23 -19.32
C THR A 26 5.70 8.41 -17.81
N LYS A 27 6.78 8.56 -17.03
CA LYS A 27 6.74 8.79 -15.58
C LYS A 27 7.02 10.26 -15.29
N GLY A 28 5.96 11.03 -15.04
CA GLY A 28 6.01 12.49 -14.90
C GLY A 28 7.11 13.05 -13.96
N VAL A 29 7.41 14.34 -14.18
CA VAL A 29 8.59 15.09 -13.69
C VAL A 29 8.88 15.00 -12.18
N ASN A 30 7.88 14.70 -11.33
CA ASN A 30 8.05 14.61 -9.87
C ASN A 30 8.58 13.25 -9.35
N ILE A 31 8.77 12.24 -10.22
CA ILE A 31 9.20 10.88 -9.80
C ILE A 31 10.73 10.70 -9.90
N LEU A 32 11.43 11.61 -10.59
CA LEU A 32 12.84 11.47 -10.97
C LEU A 32 13.86 11.51 -9.80
N THR A 33 13.50 12.07 -8.64
CA THR A 33 14.48 12.30 -7.55
C THR A 33 14.62 11.16 -6.55
N LYS A 34 13.85 10.07 -6.69
CA LYS A 34 13.94 8.88 -5.83
C LYS A 34 14.00 7.60 -6.66
N GLN A 35 15.04 7.47 -7.49
CA GLN A 35 15.43 6.16 -7.99
C GLN A 35 15.69 5.27 -6.78
N ARG A 36 14.81 4.29 -6.60
CA ARG A 36 14.86 3.39 -5.46
C ARG A 36 16.01 2.40 -5.67
N PRO A 37 16.81 2.09 -4.63
CA PRO A 37 17.83 1.06 -4.75
C PRO A 37 17.21 -0.26 -5.22
N LYS A 38 17.69 -0.80 -6.34
CA LYS A 38 17.21 -2.06 -6.94
C LYS A 38 17.19 -3.22 -5.92
N LEU A 39 18.12 -3.20 -4.97
CA LEU A 39 18.21 -4.16 -3.87
C LEU A 39 16.97 -4.12 -2.95
N LEU A 40 16.48 -2.92 -2.59
CA LEU A 40 15.31 -2.78 -1.71
C LEU A 40 14.04 -3.32 -2.37
N ASP A 41 13.90 -3.15 -3.69
CA ASP A 41 12.76 -3.73 -4.41
C ASP A 41 12.84 -5.26 -4.44
N LYS A 42 14.04 -5.83 -4.56
CA LYS A 42 14.23 -7.29 -4.49
C LYS A 42 13.88 -7.84 -3.10
N ILE A 43 14.29 -7.14 -2.04
CA ILE A 43 13.96 -7.51 -0.65
C ILE A 43 12.45 -7.48 -0.43
N GLU A 44 11.76 -6.40 -0.83
CA GLU A 44 10.32 -6.28 -0.62
C GLU A 44 9.52 -7.32 -1.40
N LYS A 45 9.93 -7.65 -2.63
CA LYS A 45 9.27 -8.72 -3.42
C LYS A 45 9.38 -10.08 -2.74
N LEU A 46 10.59 -10.48 -2.30
CA LEU A 46 10.80 -11.74 -1.61
C LEU A 46 10.05 -11.79 -0.27
N LEU A 47 10.05 -10.67 0.45
CA LEU A 47 9.33 -10.54 1.71
C LEU A 47 7.82 -10.67 1.52
N LEU A 48 7.25 -10.08 0.48
CA LEU A 48 5.82 -10.19 0.16
C LEU A 48 5.41 -11.63 -0.15
N VAL A 49 6.20 -12.34 -0.97
CA VAL A 49 5.96 -13.76 -1.25
C VAL A 49 5.96 -14.59 0.03
N TRP A 50 6.92 -14.35 0.92
CA TRP A 50 7.00 -15.04 2.21
C TRP A 50 5.82 -14.72 3.13
N ILE A 51 5.34 -13.47 3.17
CA ILE A 51 4.14 -13.09 3.94
C ILE A 51 2.92 -13.84 3.41
N ASN A 52 2.71 -13.84 2.09
CA ASN A 52 1.57 -14.54 1.48
C ASN A 52 1.60 -16.05 1.78
N GLN A 53 2.78 -16.67 1.78
CA GLN A 53 2.94 -18.08 2.18
C GLN A 53 2.54 -18.32 3.63
N LYS A 54 2.85 -17.39 4.53
CA LYS A 54 2.46 -17.47 5.95
C LYS A 54 0.97 -17.27 6.15
N GLU A 55 0.36 -16.34 5.43
CA GLU A 55 -1.09 -16.15 5.44
C GLU A 55 -1.83 -17.39 4.94
N LEU A 56 -1.36 -18.02 3.85
CA LEU A 56 -1.93 -19.28 3.33
C LEU A 56 -1.80 -20.45 4.32
N ALA A 57 -0.75 -20.47 5.14
CA ALA A 57 -0.57 -21.46 6.19
C ALA A 57 -1.44 -21.19 7.43
N GLY A 58 -2.12 -20.04 7.50
CA GLY A 58 -2.88 -19.60 8.68
C GLY A 58 -2.02 -19.06 9.82
N ASP A 59 -0.74 -18.80 9.57
CA ASP A 59 0.18 -18.26 10.57
C ASP A 59 -0.04 -16.75 10.77
N SER A 60 -0.19 -16.34 12.03
CA SER A 60 -0.12 -14.92 12.39
C SER A 60 1.33 -14.43 12.26
N VAL A 61 1.54 -13.45 11.38
CA VAL A 61 2.79 -12.72 11.31
C VAL A 61 2.62 -11.41 12.09
N ASP A 62 3.64 -10.97 12.79
CA ASP A 62 3.68 -9.64 13.41
C ASP A 62 4.77 -8.78 12.74
N LYS A 63 4.67 -7.47 12.89
CA LYS A 63 5.66 -6.48 12.45
C LYS A 63 7.08 -6.88 12.84
N THR A 64 7.30 -7.35 14.07
CA THR A 64 8.64 -7.74 14.53
C THR A 64 9.23 -8.88 13.69
N ILE A 65 8.39 -9.86 13.34
CA ILE A 65 8.75 -11.00 12.49
C ILE A 65 9.04 -10.53 11.06
N ILE A 66 8.19 -9.65 10.50
CA ILE A 66 8.44 -9.05 9.18
C ILE A 66 9.78 -8.34 9.15
N CYS A 67 10.05 -7.44 10.10
CA CYS A 67 11.29 -6.67 10.14
C CYS A 67 12.51 -7.60 10.24
N LYS A 68 12.46 -8.63 11.12
CA LYS A 68 13.53 -9.63 11.23
C LYS A 68 13.75 -10.39 9.91
N LYS A 69 12.67 -10.83 9.25
CA LYS A 69 12.76 -11.54 7.98
C LYS A 69 13.32 -10.67 6.86
N ALA A 70 12.94 -9.40 6.82
CA ALA A 70 13.46 -8.42 5.85
C ALA A 70 14.98 -8.24 5.99
N LEU A 71 15.48 -8.15 7.23
CA LEU A 71 16.92 -8.08 7.51
C LEU A 71 17.65 -9.35 7.09
N HIS A 72 17.05 -10.52 7.32
CA HIS A 72 17.62 -11.79 6.89
C HIS A 72 17.74 -11.89 5.36
N ILE A 73 16.65 -11.58 4.63
CA ILE A 73 16.67 -11.53 3.16
C ILE A 73 17.74 -10.56 2.65
N HIS A 74 17.89 -9.39 3.29
CA HIS A 74 18.95 -8.45 2.93
C HIS A 74 20.35 -9.06 3.08
N ARG A 75 20.63 -9.76 4.20
CA ARG A 75 21.93 -10.43 4.40
C ARG A 75 22.17 -11.53 3.37
N ASP A 76 21.17 -12.35 3.07
CA ASP A 76 21.30 -13.43 2.08
C ASP A 76 21.59 -12.90 0.68
N LEU A 77 20.98 -11.76 0.32
CA LEU A 77 21.23 -11.08 -0.96
C LEU A 77 22.62 -10.42 -1.05
N LEU A 78 23.23 -10.08 0.09
CA LEU A 78 24.61 -9.60 0.15
C LEU A 78 25.63 -10.75 0.11
N ALA A 79 25.29 -11.91 0.68
CA ALA A 79 26.14 -13.10 0.69
C ALA A 79 26.18 -13.84 -0.67
N THR A 80 25.28 -13.52 -1.60
CA THR A 80 25.23 -14.16 -2.91
C THR A 80 26.19 -13.48 -3.91
N PRO A 81 27.07 -14.25 -4.59
CA PRO A 81 28.17 -13.71 -5.40
C PRO A 81 27.75 -12.96 -6.68
N LEU A 82 26.44 -12.87 -6.96
CA LEU A 82 25.89 -12.24 -8.17
C LEU A 82 25.62 -10.73 -8.03
N SER A 83 25.71 -10.17 -6.81
CA SER A 83 25.39 -8.75 -6.58
C SER A 83 26.57 -7.83 -6.88
N THR A 84 26.92 -7.71 -8.16
CA THR A 84 27.82 -6.66 -8.68
C THR A 84 27.09 -5.32 -8.72
N SER A 85 26.99 -4.63 -7.59
CA SER A 85 26.71 -3.19 -7.60
C SER A 85 27.15 -2.59 -6.27
N THR A 86 28.29 -1.91 -6.30
CA THR A 86 28.85 -1.02 -5.28
C THR A 86 27.99 0.25 -5.05
N ALA A 87 26.66 0.09 -5.03
CA ALA A 87 25.74 1.18 -4.75
C ALA A 87 25.51 1.26 -3.25
N SER A 88 26.31 2.11 -2.60
CA SER A 88 26.07 2.70 -1.26
C SER A 88 25.41 1.74 -0.26
N ILE A 89 26.25 1.03 0.51
CA ILE A 89 25.86 0.21 1.67
C ILE A 89 25.34 1.14 2.78
N GLU A 90 24.22 1.82 2.54
CA GLU A 90 23.36 2.19 3.65
C GLU A 90 22.79 0.88 4.18
N GLU A 91 23.30 0.46 5.33
CA GLU A 91 22.81 -0.68 6.07
C GLU A 91 21.28 -0.62 6.13
N PHE A 92 20.61 -1.62 5.55
CA PHE A 92 19.17 -1.71 5.61
C PHE A 92 18.73 -2.01 7.05
N LYS A 93 18.09 -1.04 7.71
CA LYS A 93 17.72 -1.13 9.14
C LYS A 93 16.30 -1.64 9.41
N ALA A 94 15.53 -1.98 8.37
CA ALA A 94 14.11 -2.36 8.47
C ALA A 94 13.31 -1.44 9.44
N SER A 95 13.55 -0.13 9.35
CA SER A 95 13.04 0.85 10.32
C SER A 95 11.52 0.94 10.33
N ARG A 96 10.95 1.54 11.39
CA ARG A 96 9.51 1.81 11.48
C ARG A 96 8.98 2.56 10.24
N GLY A 97 9.68 3.61 9.82
CA GLY A 97 9.28 4.41 8.65
C GLY A 97 9.41 3.65 7.32
N TRP A 98 10.31 2.66 7.23
CA TRP A 98 10.34 1.75 6.08
C TRP A 98 9.14 0.81 6.10
N PHE A 99 8.88 0.15 7.23
CA PHE A 99 7.75 -0.77 7.39
C PHE A 99 6.41 -0.11 7.06
N ASP A 100 6.18 1.11 7.55
CA ASP A 100 4.94 1.85 7.28
C ASP A 100 4.78 2.22 5.79
N LYS A 101 5.89 2.37 5.05
CA LYS A 101 5.87 2.59 3.60
C LYS A 101 5.68 1.29 2.84
N PHE A 102 6.36 0.21 3.24
CA PHE A 102 6.18 -1.13 2.71
C PHE A 102 4.71 -1.54 2.80
N ARG A 103 4.11 -1.44 3.99
CA ARG A 103 2.70 -1.75 4.25
C ARG A 103 1.74 -1.02 3.31
N ARG A 104 1.95 0.30 3.14
CA ARG A 104 1.12 1.13 2.24
C ARG A 104 1.27 0.75 0.77
N ARG A 105 2.44 0.24 0.35
CA ARG A 105 2.69 -0.15 -1.04
C ARG A 105 2.14 -1.52 -1.37
N THR A 106 2.19 -2.45 -0.41
CA THR A 106 1.76 -3.83 -0.61
C THR A 106 0.28 -4.06 -0.29
N GLY A 107 -0.39 -3.10 0.35
CA GLY A 107 -1.80 -3.27 0.77
C GLY A 107 -1.95 -4.26 1.91
N ILE A 108 -0.87 -4.55 2.65
CA ILE A 108 -0.92 -5.48 3.78
C ILE A 108 -1.60 -4.76 4.96
N HIS A 109 -2.91 -4.94 5.12
CA HIS A 109 -3.66 -4.27 6.18
C HIS A 109 -3.66 -5.05 7.51
N SER A 110 -3.42 -6.36 7.46
CA SER A 110 -3.80 -7.33 8.51
C SER A 110 -2.64 -7.94 9.30
N VAL A 111 -1.36 -7.60 9.02
CA VAL A 111 -0.21 -8.18 9.75
C VAL A 111 -0.09 -7.68 11.21
N ILE A 112 -1.13 -7.01 11.69
CA ILE A 112 -1.38 -6.81 13.11
C ILE A 112 -2.78 -7.36 13.41
N ARG A 113 -3.00 -8.66 13.19
CA ARG A 113 -3.98 -9.42 13.98
C ARG A 113 -3.31 -9.82 15.29
N HIS A 114 -2.89 -8.82 16.06
CA HIS A 114 -2.73 -8.97 17.50
C HIS A 114 -4.00 -8.42 18.10
N GLY A 115 -4.94 -9.30 18.45
CA GLY A 115 -6.07 -8.91 19.31
C GLY A 115 -7.42 -9.54 19.02
N GLU A 116 -7.62 -10.31 17.95
CA GLU A 116 -8.84 -11.09 17.76
C GLU A 116 -8.54 -12.56 17.45
N THR A 117 -7.57 -13.12 18.18
CA THR A 117 -7.91 -14.41 18.81
C THR A 117 -8.67 -14.04 20.08
N ALA A 118 -9.86 -13.45 19.93
CA ALA A 118 -10.88 -13.70 20.92
C ALA A 118 -10.95 -15.22 20.96
N SER A 119 -10.78 -15.81 22.14
CA SER A 119 -11.10 -17.21 22.39
C SER A 119 -12.39 -17.51 21.62
N SER A 120 -12.27 -18.14 20.44
CA SER A 120 -13.44 -18.42 19.62
C SER A 120 -14.19 -19.45 20.42
N ASP A 121 -15.25 -19.00 21.09
CA ASP A 121 -16.09 -19.88 21.86
C ASP A 121 -16.76 -20.81 20.85
N LYS A 122 -16.15 -21.98 20.66
CA LYS A 122 -16.62 -23.00 19.72
C LYS A 122 -18.08 -23.33 20.00
N LYS A 123 -18.49 -23.29 21.26
CA LYS A 123 -19.87 -23.54 21.67
C LYS A 123 -20.79 -22.42 21.19
N ALA A 124 -20.42 -21.15 21.39
CA ALA A 124 -21.20 -20.02 20.88
C ALA A 124 -21.30 -20.03 19.34
N ALA A 125 -20.25 -20.43 18.64
CA ALA A 125 -20.26 -20.58 17.19
C ALA A 125 -21.20 -21.72 16.73
N GLU A 126 -21.14 -22.88 17.38
CA GLU A 126 -22.03 -24.01 17.11
C GLU A 126 -23.50 -23.67 17.39
N ASP A 127 -23.77 -22.95 18.48
CA ASP A 127 -25.12 -22.50 18.84
C ASP A 127 -25.64 -21.45 17.85
N PHE A 128 -24.77 -20.56 17.37
CA PHE A 128 -25.13 -19.59 16.33
C PHE A 128 -25.47 -20.29 15.01
N VAL A 129 -24.69 -21.28 14.58
CA VAL A 129 -24.98 -22.06 13.35
C VAL A 129 -26.35 -22.75 13.45
N LYS A 130 -26.67 -23.37 14.59
CA LYS A 130 -27.99 -23.99 14.82
C LYS A 130 -29.11 -22.96 14.76
N LYS A 131 -28.94 -21.81 15.42
CA LYS A 131 -29.92 -20.73 15.42
C LYS A 131 -30.14 -20.15 14.01
N PHE A 132 -29.06 -19.97 13.26
CA PHE A 132 -29.10 -19.44 11.90
C PHE A 132 -29.77 -20.42 10.94
N ASN A 133 -29.44 -21.72 11.00
CA ASN A 133 -30.10 -22.73 10.17
C ASN A 133 -31.60 -22.80 10.44
N LYS A 134 -32.00 -22.76 11.72
CA LYS A 134 -33.41 -22.71 12.08
C LYS A 134 -34.11 -21.47 11.50
N PHE A 135 -33.48 -20.30 11.59
CA PHE A 135 -34.00 -19.07 10.99
C PHE A 135 -34.13 -19.17 9.46
N VAL A 136 -33.14 -19.76 8.78
CA VAL A 136 -33.17 -19.99 7.34
C VAL A 136 -34.33 -20.91 6.93
N GLU A 137 -34.56 -21.97 7.70
CA GLU A 137 -35.68 -22.90 7.49
C GLU A 137 -37.05 -22.26 7.77
N ASP A 138 -37.19 -21.55 8.90
CA ASP A 138 -38.43 -20.89 9.32
C ASP A 138 -38.88 -19.81 8.31
N GLU A 139 -37.93 -19.07 7.74
CA GLU A 139 -38.17 -18.01 6.76
C GLU A 139 -38.13 -18.49 5.29
N GLY A 140 -37.83 -19.78 5.07
CA GLY A 140 -37.84 -20.40 3.74
C GLY A 140 -36.78 -19.89 2.77
N TYR A 141 -35.64 -19.40 3.27
CA TYR A 141 -34.55 -18.88 2.42
C TYR A 141 -33.90 -20.01 1.62
N LEU A 142 -33.74 -19.79 0.32
CA LEU A 142 -33.01 -20.70 -0.56
C LEU A 142 -31.53 -20.34 -0.60
N SER A 143 -30.66 -21.34 -0.77
CA SER A 143 -29.21 -21.15 -0.79
C SER A 143 -28.71 -20.14 -1.83
N HIS A 144 -29.46 -19.94 -2.93
CA HIS A 144 -29.15 -18.95 -3.97
C HIS A 144 -29.53 -17.51 -3.61
N GLN A 145 -30.25 -17.29 -2.50
CA GLN A 145 -30.63 -15.97 -1.98
C GLN A 145 -29.63 -15.43 -0.95
N ALA A 146 -28.60 -16.21 -0.63
CA ALA A 146 -27.50 -15.77 0.23
C ALA A 146 -26.53 -14.90 -0.59
N PHE A 147 -26.64 -13.58 -0.46
CA PHE A 147 -25.72 -12.63 -1.08
C PHE A 147 -24.62 -12.25 -0.09
N ASN A 148 -23.36 -12.41 -0.48
CA ASN A 148 -22.23 -11.89 0.29
C ASN A 148 -22.20 -10.36 0.18
N CYS A 149 -22.36 -9.66 1.30
CA CYS A 149 -22.24 -8.21 1.41
C CYS A 149 -20.91 -7.82 2.10
N ASP A 150 -19.84 -8.49 1.69
CA ASP A 150 -18.46 -8.08 1.93
C ASP A 150 -18.23 -6.70 1.30
N GLU A 151 -17.66 -5.77 2.09
CA GLU A 151 -17.45 -4.37 1.77
C GLU A 151 -16.92 -4.13 0.35
N THR A 152 -17.80 -3.73 -0.58
CA THR A 152 -17.37 -2.97 -1.75
C THR A 152 -17.04 -1.55 -1.30
N GLY A 153 -15.76 -1.28 -1.06
CA GLY A 153 -15.26 0.07 -0.83
C GLY A 153 -15.68 1.01 -1.95
N LEU A 154 -16.51 2.01 -1.61
CA LEU A 154 -16.92 3.08 -2.51
C LEU A 154 -15.69 3.86 -2.99
N PHE A 155 -15.27 3.62 -4.24
CA PHE A 155 -14.27 4.46 -4.90
C PHE A 155 -14.94 5.76 -5.36
N TRP A 156 -15.13 6.71 -4.45
CA TRP A 156 -15.62 8.03 -4.82
C TRP A 156 -14.59 8.73 -5.70
N LYS A 157 -14.95 8.90 -6.97
CA LYS A 157 -14.30 9.77 -7.95
C LYS A 157 -14.15 11.16 -7.32
N LYS A 158 -12.94 11.51 -6.89
CA LYS A 158 -12.60 12.81 -6.31
C LYS A 158 -13.07 13.91 -7.27
N MET A 159 -13.94 14.81 -6.81
CA MET A 159 -14.32 15.97 -7.62
C MET A 159 -13.08 16.78 -7.98
N PRO A 160 -12.92 17.22 -9.24
CA PRO A 160 -11.83 18.10 -9.63
C PRO A 160 -11.95 19.41 -8.84
N LYS A 161 -10.83 19.91 -8.31
CA LYS A 161 -10.73 21.07 -7.41
C LYS A 161 -11.11 22.42 -8.05
N ASN A 162 -11.73 22.41 -9.22
CA ASN A 162 -11.82 23.58 -10.10
C ASN A 162 -13.25 23.86 -10.57
N VAL A 163 -14.28 23.37 -9.86
CA VAL A 163 -15.65 23.83 -10.14
C VAL A 163 -15.86 25.12 -9.38
N GLN A 164 -15.42 26.23 -9.99
CA GLN A 164 -15.71 27.57 -9.53
C GLN A 164 -17.22 27.80 -9.72
N MET A 165 -17.99 27.55 -8.67
CA MET A 165 -19.42 27.84 -8.63
C MET A 165 -19.61 29.36 -8.71
N HIS A 166 -19.88 29.86 -9.92
CA HIS A 166 -20.30 31.25 -10.11
C HIS A 166 -21.77 31.35 -9.67
N TYR A 167 -22.01 31.62 -8.38
CA TYR A 167 -23.35 31.98 -7.91
C TYR A 167 -23.73 33.33 -8.54
N ARG A 168 -24.58 33.32 -9.57
CA ARG A 168 -25.37 34.49 -9.95
C ARG A 168 -26.56 34.55 -9.00
N ALA A 169 -26.49 35.41 -8.00
CA ALA A 169 -27.67 35.80 -7.23
C ALA A 169 -28.56 36.67 -8.12
N THR A 170 -29.65 36.11 -8.63
CA THR A 170 -30.80 36.87 -9.11
C THR A 170 -31.65 37.24 -7.90
N ASN A 171 -31.63 38.52 -7.51
CA ASN A 171 -32.67 39.07 -6.63
C ASN A 171 -33.45 40.13 -7.41
N GLN A 172 -34.60 39.70 -7.92
CA GLN A 172 -35.65 40.57 -8.45
C GLN A 172 -36.92 40.31 -7.65
N TRP A 173 -37.29 41.25 -6.78
CA TRP A 173 -38.64 41.55 -6.26
C TRP A 173 -38.54 43.00 -5.74
N ARG A 174 -39.05 44.07 -6.37
CA ARG A 174 -40.44 44.54 -6.59
C ARG A 174 -41.44 44.20 -5.47
N THR A 175 -41.66 45.18 -4.60
CA THR A 175 -42.94 45.68 -4.05
C THR A 175 -42.58 47.07 -3.48
N GLY A 176 -43.30 48.17 -3.64
CA GLY A 176 -44.72 48.44 -3.83
C GLY A 176 -44.92 49.79 -3.15
#